data_AF-A0A7J6WPQ5-F1
#
_entry.id   AF-A0A7J6WPQ5-F1
#
_cell.length_a   1.000
_cell.length_b   1.000
_cell.length_c   1.000
_cell.angle_alpha   90.00
_cell.angle_beta   90.00
_cell.angle_gamma   90.00
#
_symmetry.space_group_name_H-M   'P 1'
#
loop_
_entity.id
_entity.type
_entity.pdbx_description
1 polymer ?
#
loop_
_entity_poly.entity_id
_entity_poly.type
_entity_poly.pdbx_seq_one_letter_code
_entity_poly.pdbx_strand_id
1 'polypeptide(L)' 'MANDIESWNIRGLNNPSKAVEVRKLINTQHLKLVGLLETKVKSRNTAMVQRRINDWEGVNNNNQDPRGRI' A
#
# COMPACT_ATOMS: atom_id res chain seq x y z
N MET A 1 -17.29 17.77 -3.97
CA MET A 1 -16.41 17.38 -2.85
C MET A 1 -15.50 16.29 -3.39
N ALA A 2 -14.19 16.52 -3.46
CA ALA A 2 -13.25 15.48 -3.88
C ALA A 2 -13.00 14.57 -2.68
N ASN A 3 -13.12 13.26 -2.87
CA ASN A 3 -12.73 12.30 -1.85
C ASN A 3 -11.19 12.24 -1.84
N ASP A 4 -10.56 12.65 -0.74
CA ASP A 4 -9.11 12.51 -0.52
C ASP A 4 -8.76 11.19 0.19
N ILE A 5 -9.71 10.25 0.19
CA ILE A 5 -9.62 8.93 0.80
C ILE A 5 -10.07 7.90 -0.23
N GLU A 6 -9.22 6.91 -0.48
CA GLU A 6 -9.53 5.80 -1.38
C GLU A 6 -9.14 4.45 -0.80
N SER A 7 -9.73 3.39 -1.33
CA SER A 7 -9.32 2.02 -1.04
C SER A 7 -9.16 1.20 -2.31
N TRP A 8 -8.15 0.33 -2.34
CA TRP A 8 -7.82 -0.45 -3.52
C TRP A 8 -7.36 -1.87 -3.17
N ASN A 9 -8.08 -2.85 -3.71
CA ASN A 9 -7.59 -4.23 -3.77
C ASN A 9 -6.52 -4.37 -4.86
N ILE A 10 -5.25 -4.36 -4.45
CA ILE A 10 -4.09 -4.34 -5.36
C ILE A 10 -3.70 -5.75 -5.83
N ARG A 11 -4.16 -6.80 -5.15
CA ARG A 11 -3.86 -8.23 -5.42
C ARG A 11 -2.37 -8.60 -5.46
N GLY A 12 -1.50 -7.77 -4.89
CA GLY A 12 -0.06 -8.00 -4.78
C GLY A 12 0.76 -6.71 -4.92
N LEU A 13 1.61 -6.42 -3.94
CA LEU A 13 2.35 -5.16 -3.84
C LEU A 13 3.88 -5.35 -3.72
N ASN A 14 4.38 -6.60 -3.75
CA ASN A 14 5.84 -6.83 -3.71
C ASN A 14 6.56 -6.37 -4.99
N ASN A 15 5.85 -6.29 -6.14
CA ASN A 15 6.44 -5.85 -7.41
C ASN A 15 6.65 -4.32 -7.39
N PRO A 16 7.88 -3.81 -7.64
CA PRO A 16 8.14 -2.36 -7.70
C PRO A 16 7.18 -1.59 -8.61
N SER A 17 6.78 -2.15 -9.76
CA SER A 17 5.84 -1.49 -10.68
C SER A 17 4.48 -1.22 -10.05
N LYS A 18 4.01 -2.12 -9.16
CA LYS A 18 2.75 -1.93 -8.42
C LYS A 18 2.84 -0.80 -7.40
N ALA A 19 3.99 -0.64 -6.74
CA ALA A 19 4.21 0.50 -5.84
C ALA A 19 4.21 1.84 -6.61
N VAL A 20 4.73 1.86 -7.84
CA VAL A 20 4.67 3.04 -8.72
C VAL A 20 3.22 3.36 -9.12
N GLU A 21 2.39 2.36 -9.43
CA GLU A 21 0.96 2.57 -9.71
C GLU A 21 0.24 3.22 -8.51
N VAL A 22 0.49 2.72 -7.29
CA VAL A 22 -0.08 3.31 -6.06
C VAL A 22 0.40 4.74 -5.87
N ARG A 23 1.70 5.03 -6.02
CA ARG A 23 2.25 6.40 -5.93
C ARG A 23 1.57 7.33 -6.94
N LYS A 24 1.37 6.87 -8.17
CA LYS A 24 0.69 7.65 -9.21
C LYS A 24 -0.76 7.95 -8.81
N LEU A 25 -1.50 6.97 -8.31
CA LEU A 25 -2.87 7.15 -7.81
C LEU A 25 -2.94 8.24 -6.75
N ILE A 26 -2.10 8.13 -5.71
CA ILE A 26 -2.01 9.09 -4.60
C ILE A 26 -1.78 10.52 -5.13
N ASN A 27 -0.82 10.69 -6.04
CA ASN A 27 -0.45 12.00 -6.57
C ASN A 27 -1.50 12.58 -7.51
N THR A 28 -2.11 11.75 -8.37
CA THR A 28 -3.10 12.19 -9.36
C THR A 28 -4.44 12.56 -8.72
N GLN A 29 -4.84 11.85 -7.67
CA GLN A 29 -6.10 12.11 -6.96
C GLN A 29 -5.92 13.01 -5.74
N HIS A 30 -4.69 13.43 -5.44
CA HIS A 30 -4.37 14.21 -4.23
C HIS A 30 -4.88 13.54 -2.95
N LEU A 31 -4.70 12.22 -2.87
CA LEU A 31 -5.13 11.46 -1.70
C LEU A 31 -4.35 11.89 -0.47
N LYS A 32 -5.00 11.84 0.68
CA LYS A 32 -4.42 11.97 2.02
C LYS A 32 -4.43 10.66 2.79
N LEU A 33 -5.26 9.71 2.38
CA LEU A 33 -5.32 8.37 2.94
C LEU A 33 -5.62 7.34 1.86
N VAL A 34 -4.93 6.20 1.91
CA VAL A 34 -5.19 5.07 1.02
C VAL A 34 -5.20 3.76 1.80
N GLY A 35 -6.27 2.97 1.63
CA GLY A 35 -6.36 1.60 2.12
C GLY A 35 -5.97 0.60 1.03
N LEU A 36 -4.98 -0.26 1.27
CA LEU A 36 -4.57 -1.29 0.30
C LEU A 36 -4.93 -2.68 0.81
N LEU A 37 -5.66 -3.45 0.00
CA LEU A 37 -6.10 -4.81 0.33
C LEU A 37 -5.39 -5.87 -0.52
N GLU A 38 -5.28 -7.09 0.02
CA GLU A 38 -4.58 -8.22 -0.62
C GLU A 38 -3.16 -7.89 -1.09
N THR A 39 -2.40 -7.15 -0.28
CA THR A 39 -1.04 -6.70 -0.64
C THR A 39 -0.07 -7.87 -0.81
N LYS A 40 -0.31 -8.99 -0.13
CA LYS A 40 0.55 -10.19 -0.13
C LYS A 40 1.99 -9.87 0.27
N VAL A 41 2.21 -8.80 1.03
CA VAL A 41 3.53 -8.35 1.50
C VAL A 41 3.83 -9.05 2.81
N LYS A 42 4.98 -9.72 2.87
CA LYS A 42 5.46 -10.33 4.12
C LYS A 42 5.90 -9.23 5.09
N SER A 43 5.74 -9.44 6.40
CA SER A 43 6.04 -8.44 7.43
C SER A 43 7.46 -7.86 7.30
N ARG A 44 8.46 -8.71 7.00
CA ARG A 44 9.86 -8.31 6.75
C ARG A 44 10.07 -7.36 5.56
N ASN A 45 9.15 -7.34 4.60
CA ASN A 45 9.23 -6.51 3.39
C ASN A 45 8.42 -5.21 3.52
N THR A 46 7.58 -5.08 4.55
CA THR A 46 6.62 -3.97 4.69
C THR A 46 7.28 -2.60 4.58
N ALA A 47 8.32 -2.35 5.38
CA ALA A 47 9.01 -1.07 5.39
C ALA A 47 9.65 -0.74 4.03
N MET A 48 10.22 -1.74 3.35
CA MET A 48 10.80 -1.57 2.02
C MET A 48 9.74 -1.22 0.98
N VAL A 49 8.60 -1.93 1.00
CA VAL A 49 7.50 -1.70 0.06
C VAL A 49 6.84 -0.33 0.31
N GLN A 50 6.61 0.04 1.56
CA GLN A 50 6.04 1.34 1.93
C GLN A 50 6.91 2.51 1.43
N ARG A 51 8.23 2.45 1.64
CA ARG A 51 9.18 3.46 1.13
C ARG A 51 9.16 3.59 -0.41
N ARG A 52 8.77 2.54 -1.14
CA ARG A 52 8.59 2.63 -2.61
C ARG A 52 7.32 3.36 -3.01
N ILE A 53 6.33 3.46 -2.13
CA ILE A 53 5.11 4.22 -2.36
C ILE A 53 5.36 5.70 -2.04
N ASN A 54 5.68 6.01 -0.78
CA ASN A 54 6.00 7.36 -0.29
C ASN A 54 6.58 7.29 1.13
N ASP A 55 6.84 8.46 1.73
CA ASP A 55 7.32 8.59 3.11
C ASP A 55 6.18 8.74 4.13
N TRP A 56 4.95 8.31 3.80
CA TRP A 56 3.84 8.36 4.75
C TRP A 56 4.00 7.31 5.85
N GLU A 57 3.38 7.57 6.99
CA GLU A 57 3.16 6.55 8.00
C GLU A 57 2.22 5.46 7.49
N GLY A 58 2.44 4.22 7.93
CA GLY A 58 1.73 3.07 7.43
C GLY A 58 1.33 2.15 8.58
N VAL A 59 0.05 1.78 8.60
CA VAL A 59 -0.47 0.77 9.53
C VAL A 59 -0.81 -0.47 8.73
N ASN A 60 -0.45 -1.64 9.25
CA ASN A 60 -0.72 -2.92 8.61
C ASN A 60 -0.95 -3.99 9.67
N ASN A 61 -1.61 -5.06 9.26
CA ASN A 61 -1.87 -6.23 10.09
C ASN A 61 -0.87 -7.36 9.84
N ASN A 62 0.22 -7.16 9.09
CA ASN A 62 1.15 -8.22 8.64
C ASN A 62 1.77 -9.07 9.76
N ASN A 63 1.68 -8.66 11.02
CA ASN A 63 2.12 -9.45 12.17
C ASN A 63 1.14 -10.57 12.55
N GLN A 64 -0.08 -10.59 11.99
CA GLN A 64 -1.10 -11.62 12.26
C GLN A 64 -0.91 -12.90 11.43
N ASP A 65 -0.19 -12.83 10.30
CA ASP A 65 0.16 -14.00 9.48
C ASP A 65 1.56 -13.85 8.87
N PRO A 66 2.52 -14.76 9.18
CA PRO A 66 3.91 -14.65 8.71
C PRO A 66 4.08 -14.84 7.19
N ARG A 67 3.05 -15.32 6.48
CA ARG A 67 3.04 -15.46 5.03
C ARG A 67 2.53 -14.19 4.33
N GLY A 68 2.07 -13.19 5.08
CA GLY A 68 1.52 -11.94 4.56
C GLY A 68 0.18 -12.14 3.87
N ARG A 69 -0.60 -13.15 4.30
CA ARG A 69 -1.92 -13.46 3.75
C ARG A 69 -2.99 -13.02 4.73
N ILE A 70 -3.36 -11.76 4.65
CA ILE A 70 -4.43 -11.13 5.43
C ILE A 70 -5.28 -10.29 4.49
#